data_AF-A0A4P9TIZ1-F1
#
_entry.id   AF-A0A4P9TIZ1-F1
#
_cell.length_a   1.000
_cell.length_b   1.000
_cell.length_c   1.000
_cell.angle_alpha   90.00
_cell.angle_beta   90.00
_cell.angle_gamma   90.00
#
_symmetry.space_group_name_H-M   'P 1'
#
loop_
_entity.id
_entity.type
_entity.pdbx_description
1 polymer ?
#
loop_
_entity_poly.entity_id
_entity_poly.type
_entity_poly.pdbx_seq_one_letter_code
_entity_poly.pdbx_strand_id
1 'polypeptide(L)' 'MALNKLRQLDQNSAGVTLPKDDLRVEGLLNADGEIDGEHHVHIRHVDDGEWTLELVEEIEM' A
#
# COMPACT_ATOMS: atom_id res chain seq x y z
N MET A 1 -14.61 1.93 -6.03
CA MET A 1 -14.13 0.59 -5.63
C MET A 1 -13.46 -0.06 -6.81
N ALA A 2 -12.13 -0.15 -6.77
CA ALA A 2 -11.37 -0.91 -7.75
C ALA A 2 -11.12 -2.32 -7.19
N LEU A 3 -11.55 -3.36 -7.90
CA LEU A 3 -11.17 -4.73 -7.57
C LEU A 3 -9.75 -4.96 -8.08
N ASN A 4 -8.78 -5.01 -7.16
CA ASN A 4 -7.40 -5.28 -7.52
C ASN A 4 -7.11 -6.78 -7.43
N LYS A 5 -6.33 -7.28 -8.40
CA LYS A 5 -5.92 -8.69 -8.44
C LYS A 5 -4.79 -8.91 -7.43
N LEU A 6 -4.90 -9.96 -6.60
CA LEU A 6 -3.78 -10.47 -5.81
C LEU A 6 -2.71 -11.04 -6.75
N ARG A 7 -1.45 -10.64 -6.54
CA ARG A 7 -0.30 -11.07 -7.34
C ARG A 7 0.73 -11.72 -6.43
N GLN A 8 1.31 -12.81 -6.91
CA GLN A 8 2.50 -13.37 -6.28
C GLN A 8 3.68 -12.43 -6.53
N LEU A 9 4.38 -12.04 -5.46
CA LEU A 9 5.55 -11.18 -5.52
C LEU A 9 6.82 -12.02 -5.41
N ASP A 10 6.85 -12.93 -4.43
CA ASP A 10 7.94 -13.89 -4.24
C ASP A 10 7.42 -15.23 -3.67
N GLN A 11 8.33 -16.06 -3.12
CA GLN A 11 7.98 -17.38 -2.56
C GLN A 11 7.18 -17.30 -1.26
N ASN A 12 7.29 -16.19 -0.53
CA ASN A 12 6.73 -15.99 0.80
C ASN A 12 5.71 -14.84 0.83
N SER A 13 5.58 -14.05 -0.24
CA SER A 13 4.71 -12.87 -0.26
C SER A 13 3.81 -12.77 -1.50
N ALA A 14 2.63 -12.24 -1.26
CA ALA A 14 1.67 -11.81 -2.27
C ALA A 14 1.22 -10.38 -1.95
N GLY A 15 0.77 -9.64 -2.95
CA GLY A 15 0.36 -8.27 -2.77
C GLY A 15 -0.71 -7.83 -3.76
N VAL A 16 -1.31 -6.68 -3.45
CA VAL A 16 -2.24 -5.96 -4.33
C VAL A 16 -1.58 -4.68 -4.81
N THR A 17 -1.96 -4.22 -6.00
CA THR A 17 -1.50 -2.93 -6.52
C THR A 17 -2.44 -1.83 -6.07
N LEU A 18 -1.90 -0.77 -5.47
CA LEU A 18 -2.63 0.46 -5.21
C LEU A 18 -2.63 1.34 -6.47
N PRO A 19 -3.77 1.90 -6.89
CA PRO A 19 -3.81 2.85 -8.00
C PRO A 19 -2.93 4.06 -7.75
N LYS A 20 -2.16 4.51 -8.76
CA LYS A 20 -1.31 5.70 -8.65
C LYS A 20 -2.09 6.97 -8.33
N ASP A 21 -3.35 7.06 -8.75
CA ASP A 21 -4.18 8.23 -8.46
C ASP A 21 -4.50 8.32 -6.97
N ASP A 22 -4.76 7.20 -6.30
CA ASP A 22 -4.98 7.15 -4.85
C ASP A 22 -3.69 7.54 -4.11
N LEU A 23 -2.54 6.97 -4.51
CA LEU A 23 -1.25 7.32 -3.92
C LEU A 23 -0.87 8.80 -4.12
N ARG A 24 -1.26 9.40 -5.24
CA ARG A 24 -1.02 10.82 -5.51
C ARG A 24 -1.85 11.73 -4.61
N VAL A 25 -3.09 11.36 -4.33
CA VAL A 25 -3.97 12.11 -3.39
C VAL A 25 -3.35 12.14 -2.00
N GLU A 26 -2.74 11.03 -1.58
CA GLU A 26 -2.04 10.90 -0.30
C GLU A 26 -0.62 11.50 -0.31
N GLY A 27 -0.18 12.12 -1.42
CA GLY A 27 1.14 12.76 -1.51
C GLY A 27 2.33 11.79 -1.51
N LEU A 28 2.10 10.50 -1.77
CA LEU A 28 3.12 9.44 -1.71
C LEU A 28 3.94 9.31 -3.01
N LEU A 29 3.59 10.10 -4.03
CA LEU A 29 4.25 10.09 -5.33
C LEU A 29 4.82 11.47 -5.66
N ASN A 30 5.99 11.49 -6.30
CA ASN A 30 6.56 12.69 -6.90
C ASN A 30 5.84 13.07 -8.21
N ALA A 31 6.29 14.16 -8.85
CA ALA A 31 5.75 14.66 -10.11
C ALA A 31 5.83 13.65 -11.27
N ASP A 32 6.80 12.74 -11.25
CA ASP A 32 6.98 11.69 -12.25
C ASP A 32 6.14 10.44 -11.94
N GLY A 33 5.42 10.44 -10.81
CA GLY A 33 4.56 9.34 -10.38
C GLY A 33 5.33 8.16 -9.80
N GLU A 34 6.53 8.40 -9.28
CA GLU A 34 7.34 7.43 -8.53
C GLU A 34 7.16 7.68 -7.03
N ILE A 35 7.34 6.63 -6.23
CA ILE A 35 7.28 6.75 -4.76
C ILE A 35 8.37 7.72 -4.30
N ASP A 36 8.01 8.69 -3.47
CA ASP A 36 8.92 9.72 -3.00
C ASP A 36 9.25 9.54 -1.51
N GLY A 37 10.48 9.12 -1.21
CA GLY A 37 10.93 8.86 0.16
C GLY A 37 10.60 7.45 0.67
N GLU A 38 10.62 7.29 1.99
CA GLU A 38 10.33 6.02 2.66
C GLU A 38 8.95 6.10 3.30
N HIS A 39 8.06 5.21 2.85
CA HIS A 39 6.70 5.12 3.36
C HIS A 39 6.45 3.71 3.88
N HIS A 40 5.88 3.63 5.07
CA HIS A 40 5.49 2.36 5.68
C HIS A 40 3.98 2.30 5.82
N VAL A 41 3.43 1.12 5.55
CA VAL A 41 2.01 0.82 5.78
C VAL A 41 1.89 -0.29 6.79
N HIS A 42 1.01 -0.11 7.76
CA HIS A 42 0.61 -1.17 8.66
C HIS A 42 -0.55 -1.95 8.02
N ILE A 43 -0.38 -3.27 7.88
CA ILE A 43 -1.40 -4.16 7.32
C ILE A 43 -1.95 -5.02 8.46
N ARG A 44 -3.26 -4.92 8.70
CA ARG A 44 -3.94 -5.69 9.75
C ARG A 44 -5.10 -6.49 9.17
N HIS A 45 -5.14 -7.78 9.50
CA HIS A 45 -6.32 -8.62 9.25
C HIS A 45 -7.39 -8.30 10.28
N VAL A 46 -8.61 -8.04 9.81
CA VAL A 46 -9.74 -7.67 10.67
C VAL A 46 -10.66 -8.87 10.88
N ASP A 47 -11.30 -9.39 9.83
CA ASP A 47 -12.08 -10.64 9.79
C ASP A 47 -12.51 -10.98 8.35
N ASP A 48 -13.07 -12.17 8.11
CA ASP A 48 -13.72 -12.57 6.84
C ASP A 48 -12.96 -12.28 5.52
N GLY A 49 -11.62 -12.27 5.56
CA GLY A 49 -10.79 -11.94 4.39
C GLY A 49 -10.73 -10.42 4.11
N GLU A 50 -10.98 -9.61 5.13
CA GLU A 50 -10.79 -8.18 5.15
C GLU A 50 -9.45 -7.82 5.81
N TRP A 51 -8.74 -6.91 5.15
CA TRP A 51 -7.53 -6.29 5.67
C TRP A 51 -7.67 -4.78 5.61
N THR A 52 -7.19 -4.11 6.65
CA THR A 52 -7.02 -2.67 6.68
C THR A 52 -5.56 -2.32 6.42
N LEU A 53 -5.33 -1.28 5.61
CA LEU A 53 -4.02 -0.70 5.36
C LEU A 53 -4.03 0.74 5.86
N GLU A 54 -3.00 1.12 6.61
CA GLU A 54 -2.87 2.47 7.18
C GLU A 54 -1.43 2.97 6.97
N LEU A 55 -1.29 4.20 6.46
CA LEU A 55 0.02 4.85 6.33
C LEU A 55 0.54 5.23 7.71
N VAL A 56 1.82 4.97 7.95
CA VAL A 56 2.49 5.31 9.21
C VAL A 56 3.45 6.47 8.95
N GLU A 57 3.26 7.58 9.67
CA GLU A 57 4.05 8.80 9.47
C GLU A 57 5.45 8.70 10.13
N GLU A 58 5.62 7.89 11.17
CA GLU A 58 6.91 7.62 11.82
C GLU A 58 6.89 6.21 12.44
N ILE A 59 7.87 5.37 12.09
CA ILE A 59 8.22 4.23 12.94
C ILE A 59 9.23 4.76 13.94
N GLU A 60 8.77 5.14 15.14
CA GLU A 60 9.69 5.31 16.27
C GLU A 60 10.34 3.95 16.54
N MET A 61 11.59 3.77 16.10
CA MET A 61 12.43 2.61 16.40
C MET A 61 13.03 2.71 17.80
#